data_AF-A0A7J8WU10-F1
#
_entry.id   AF-A0A7J8WU10-F1
#
_cell.length_a   1.000
_cell.length_b   1.000
_cell.length_c   1.000
_cell.angle_alpha   90.00
_cell.angle_beta   90.00
_cell.angle_gamma   90.00
#
_symmetry.space_group_name_H-M   'P 1'
#
loop_
_entity.id
_entity.type
_entity.pdbx_description
1 polymer ?
#
loop_
_entity_poly.entity_id
_entity_poly.type
_entity_poly.pdbx_seq_one_letter_code
_entity_poly.pdbx_strand_id
1 'polypeptide(L)'
;NGFEDGVANNGLVIRGWAPQVAILSHRAVGAFLTHCGWNSVLEGVVAGVTMLTWPFGADQFVDQTLLVEELKVGKKACEGPQTVPNPEELARVLAESVSREKGVERKGVMELRKAALEAVREGGSSAQDMEEMVKQLFCMQA
;
A
#
# COMPACT_ATOMS: atom_id res chain seq x y z
N ASN A 1 22.59 -19.72 -8.03
CA ASN A 1 21.88 -18.44 -8.25
C ASN A 1 22.54 -17.37 -7.40
N GLY A 2 23.52 -16.61 -7.92
CA GLY A 2 24.40 -15.80 -7.06
C GLY A 2 23.68 -14.80 -6.13
N PHE A 3 22.63 -14.13 -6.61
CA PHE A 3 21.86 -13.20 -5.78
C PHE A 3 20.95 -13.92 -4.77
N GLU A 4 20.17 -14.91 -5.21
CA GLU A 4 19.24 -15.66 -4.34
C GLU A 4 20.01 -16.37 -3.21
N ASP A 5 21.13 -17.02 -3.55
CA ASP A 5 22.01 -17.69 -2.59
C ASP A 5 22.60 -16.68 -1.59
N GLY A 6 22.93 -15.46 -2.06
CA GLY A 6 23.46 -14.38 -1.24
C GLY A 6 22.46 -13.79 -0.26
N VAL A 7 21.16 -13.86 -0.54
CA VAL A 7 20.10 -13.31 0.34
C VAL A 7 19.36 -14.38 1.14
N ALA A 8 19.61 -15.67 0.92
CA ALA A 8 18.80 -16.78 1.44
C ALA A 8 18.59 -16.78 2.97
N ASN A 9 19.51 -16.19 3.75
CA ASN A 9 19.35 -16.09 5.21
C ASN A 9 18.35 -15.01 5.65
N ASN A 10 18.12 -13.98 4.84
CA ASN A 10 17.38 -12.78 5.22
C ASN A 10 16.34 -12.33 4.17
N GLY A 11 16.16 -13.09 3.09
CA GLY A 11 15.32 -12.75 1.96
C GLY A 11 14.79 -13.97 1.24
N LEU A 12 13.61 -13.82 0.63
CA LEU A 12 12.96 -14.83 -0.19
C LEU A 12 12.61 -14.21 -1.54
N VAL A 13 13.02 -14.86 -2.63
CA VAL A 13 12.66 -14.46 -3.98
C VAL A 13 11.54 -15.38 -4.49
N ILE A 14 10.38 -14.78 -4.78
CA ILE A 14 9.25 -15.49 -5.40
C ILE A 14 9.22 -15.10 -6.88
N ARG A 15 9.23 -16.09 -7.77
CA ARG A 15 9.12 -15.88 -9.22
C ARG A 15 7.66 -16.03 -9.66
N GLY A 16 7.20 -15.13 -10.53
CA GLY A 16 5.81 -15.09 -10.97
C GLY A 16 4.95 -14.31 -9.98
N TRP A 17 4.01 -14.98 -9.32
CA TRP A 17 3.02 -14.33 -8.46
C TRP A 17 3.21 -14.70 -6.99
N ALA A 18 3.06 -13.70 -6.11
CA ALA A 18 3.09 -13.85 -4.67
C ALA A 18 1.71 -13.55 -4.07
N PRO A 19 1.30 -14.23 -2.98
CA PRO A 19 0.00 -14.01 -2.34
C PRO A 19 -0.03 -12.68 -1.58
N GLN A 20 -0.12 -11.56 -2.30
CA GLN A 20 0.04 -10.19 -1.80
C GLN A 20 -0.84 -9.90 -0.58
N VAL A 21 -2.15 -10.15 -0.66
CA VAL A 21 -3.08 -9.91 0.46
C VAL A 21 -2.68 -10.70 1.71
N ALA A 22 -2.28 -11.97 1.56
CA ALA A 22 -1.85 -12.80 2.69
C ALA A 22 -0.52 -12.32 3.28
N ILE A 23 0.42 -11.89 2.44
CA ILE A 23 1.70 -11.28 2.87
C ILE A 23 1.44 -9.99 3.64
N LEU A 24 0.70 -9.06 3.06
CA LEU A 24 0.38 -7.76 3.69
C LEU A 24 -0.37 -7.92 5.01
N SER A 25 -1.26 -8.91 5.12
CA SER A 25 -1.98 -9.18 6.36
C SER A 25 -1.10 -9.78 7.47
N HIS A 26 0.12 -10.21 7.15
CA HIS A 26 0.97 -10.87 8.12
C HIS A 26 1.68 -9.86 9.03
N ARG A 27 1.61 -10.07 10.36
CA ARG A 27 2.15 -9.17 11.39
C ARG A 27 3.65 -8.83 11.26
N ALA A 28 4.41 -9.66 10.55
CA ALA A 28 5.85 -9.46 10.36
C ALA A 28 6.17 -8.47 9.22
N VAL A 29 5.18 -8.10 8.39
CA VAL A 29 5.39 -7.12 7.33
C VAL A 29 5.42 -5.72 7.92
N GLY A 30 6.55 -5.05 7.73
CA GLY A 30 6.78 -3.68 8.23
C GLY A 30 6.55 -2.60 7.18
N ALA A 31 6.81 -2.90 5.91
CA ALA A 31 6.72 -1.94 4.81
C ALA A 31 6.35 -2.65 3.49
N PHE A 32 5.79 -1.89 2.56
CA PHE A 32 5.39 -2.36 1.23
C PHE A 32 5.93 -1.42 0.15
N LEU A 33 6.94 -1.86 -0.61
CA LEU A 33 7.37 -1.16 -1.81
C LEU A 33 6.38 -1.47 -2.93
N THR A 34 5.72 -0.44 -3.44
CA THR A 34 4.58 -0.58 -4.35
C THR A 34 4.70 0.38 -5.53
N HIS A 35 4.18 -0.05 -6.68
CA HIS A 35 4.01 0.79 -7.85
C HIS A 35 2.81 1.73 -7.75
N CYS A 36 2.11 1.74 -6.61
CA CYS A 36 0.96 2.62 -6.34
C CYS A 36 -0.27 2.37 -7.23
N GLY A 37 -0.48 1.16 -7.75
CA GLY A 37 -1.78 0.84 -8.34
C GLY A 37 -2.88 0.82 -7.26
N TRP A 38 -4.02 1.45 -7.52
CA TRP A 38 -5.04 1.71 -6.51
C TRP A 38 -5.49 0.49 -5.68
N ASN A 39 -5.63 -0.69 -6.29
CA ASN A 39 -5.92 -1.93 -5.56
C ASN A 39 -4.83 -2.27 -4.53
N SER A 40 -3.55 -2.18 -4.92
CA SER A 40 -2.42 -2.42 -4.01
C SER A 40 -2.35 -1.36 -2.91
N VAL A 41 -2.74 -0.12 -3.22
CA VAL A 41 -2.86 0.95 -2.23
C VAL A 41 -3.93 0.61 -1.19
N LEU A 42 -5.14 0.23 -1.62
CA LEU A 42 -6.23 -0.15 -0.72
C LEU A 42 -5.86 -1.36 0.15
N GLU A 43 -5.22 -2.38 -0.44
CA GLU A 43 -4.73 -3.55 0.30
C GLU A 43 -3.68 -3.16 1.36
N GLY A 44 -2.74 -2.27 1.01
CA GLY A 44 -1.74 -1.74 1.96
C GLY A 44 -2.35 -0.94 3.09
N VAL A 45 -3.33 -0.09 2.79
CA VAL A 45 -4.09 0.70 3.77
C VAL A 45 -4.86 -0.21 4.74
N VAL A 46 -5.65 -1.16 4.21
CA VAL A 46 -6.41 -2.10 5.05
C VAL A 46 -5.48 -2.98 5.88
N ALA A 47 -4.30 -3.32 5.36
CA ALA A 47 -3.26 -4.02 6.11
C ALA A 47 -2.54 -3.13 7.14
N GLY A 48 -2.66 -1.81 7.07
CA GLY A 48 -1.97 -0.88 7.98
C GLY A 48 -0.45 -0.90 7.80
N VAL A 49 0.00 -1.13 6.57
CA VAL A 49 1.42 -1.24 6.22
C VAL A 49 1.89 0.05 5.56
N THR A 50 3.01 0.60 6.03
CA THR A 50 3.62 1.80 5.44
C THR A 50 4.04 1.51 4.00
N MET A 51 3.64 2.38 3.07
CA MET A 51 3.97 2.22 1.65
C MET A 51 5.18 3.04 1.26
N LEU A 52 6.10 2.40 0.53
CA LEU A 52 7.18 3.04 -0.21
C LEU A 52 6.77 3.10 -1.68
N THR A 53 6.71 4.29 -2.25
CA THR A 53 6.09 4.50 -3.56
C THR A 53 7.13 4.47 -4.67
N TRP A 54 6.81 3.76 -5.75
CA TRP A 54 7.59 3.69 -6.98
C TRP A 54 6.70 3.54 -8.22
N PRO A 55 5.95 4.59 -8.61
CA PRO A 55 5.00 4.53 -9.72
C PRO A 55 5.69 4.39 -11.08
N PHE A 56 5.02 3.69 -12.00
CA PHE A 56 5.50 3.40 -13.35
C PHE A 56 4.65 4.05 -14.46
N GLY A 57 3.35 4.27 -14.24
CA GLY A 57 2.42 4.76 -15.28
C GLY A 57 1.00 4.99 -14.80
N ALA A 58 0.11 5.33 -15.74
CA ALA A 58 -1.31 5.57 -15.48
C ALA A 58 -1.55 6.62 -14.36
N ASP A 59 -2.48 6.34 -13.46
CA ASP A 59 -2.86 7.12 -12.29
C ASP A 59 -1.92 6.91 -11.08
N GLN A 60 -0.94 6.01 -11.16
CA GLN A 60 -0.05 5.67 -10.04
C GLN A 60 0.75 6.86 -9.51
N PHE A 61 1.06 7.84 -10.36
CA PHE A 61 1.71 9.08 -9.93
C PHE A 61 0.78 9.96 -9.10
N VAL A 62 -0.51 9.99 -9.45
CA VAL A 62 -1.54 10.69 -8.67
C VAL A 62 -1.74 9.99 -7.34
N ASP A 63 -1.82 8.66 -7.33
CA ASP A 63 -1.92 7.86 -6.11
C ASP A 63 -0.71 8.06 -5.20
N GLN A 64 0.50 8.17 -5.78
CA GLN A 64 1.69 8.54 -5.01
C GLN A 64 1.54 9.93 -4.36
N THR A 65 1.17 10.96 -5.13
CA THR A 65 1.00 12.31 -4.59
C THR A 65 0.00 12.30 -3.44
N LEU A 66 -1.13 11.60 -3.59
CA LEU A 66 -2.11 11.42 -2.53
C LEU A 66 -1.48 10.78 -1.28
N LEU A 67 -0.71 9.71 -1.42
CA LEU A 67 -0.14 8.98 -0.28
C LEU A 67 0.99 9.74 0.43
N VAL A 68 1.86 10.41 -0.33
CA VAL A 68 3.10 11.02 0.18
C VAL A 68 2.88 12.48 0.57
N GLU A 69 2.23 13.27 -0.27
CA GLU A 69 2.14 14.72 -0.10
C GLU A 69 0.89 15.11 0.69
N GLU A 70 -0.27 14.55 0.32
CA GLU A 70 -1.56 14.91 0.91
C GLU A 70 -1.79 14.19 2.25
N LEU A 71 -1.76 12.86 2.24
CA LEU A 71 -2.09 12.04 3.41
C LEU A 71 -0.88 11.82 4.33
N LYS A 72 0.35 11.95 3.81
CA LYS A 72 1.60 11.72 4.56
C LYS A 72 1.66 10.36 5.24
N VAL A 73 1.17 9.33 4.54
CA VAL A 73 1.11 7.92 5.00
C VAL A 73 2.09 7.01 4.26
N GLY A 74 2.80 7.54 3.27
CA GLY A 74 3.85 6.83 2.53
C GLY A 74 5.09 7.68 2.33
N LYS A 75 6.17 7.04 1.84
CA LYS A 75 7.42 7.72 1.46
C LYS A 75 7.74 7.45 0.00
N LYS A 76 8.23 8.48 -0.70
CA LYS A 76 8.72 8.34 -2.07
C LYS A 76 10.05 7.60 -2.09
N ALA A 77 10.09 6.46 -2.79
CA ALA A 77 11.32 5.69 -2.98
C ALA A 77 11.96 5.96 -4.35
N CYS A 78 11.15 6.02 -5.41
CA CYS A 78 11.61 6.28 -6.78
C CYS A 78 10.41 6.63 -7.67
N GLU A 79 10.64 6.91 -8.94
CA GLU A 79 9.60 7.16 -9.94
C GLU A 79 10.09 6.72 -11.32
N GLY A 80 9.18 6.20 -12.14
CA GLY A 80 9.43 5.91 -13.54
C GLY A 80 9.79 4.44 -13.79
N PRO A 81 9.37 3.89 -14.94
CA PRO A 81 9.50 2.47 -15.25
C PRO A 81 10.93 2.03 -15.62
N GLN A 82 11.80 2.99 -15.94
CA GLN A 82 13.19 2.73 -16.37
C GLN A 82 14.21 3.31 -15.39
N THR A 83 13.75 3.85 -14.27
CA THR A 83 14.64 4.48 -13.30
C THR A 83 15.29 3.40 -12.46
N VAL A 84 16.61 3.48 -12.29
CA VAL A 84 17.34 2.65 -11.34
C VAL A 84 17.65 3.52 -10.13
N PRO A 85 17.04 3.27 -8.95
CA PRO A 85 17.32 4.07 -7.76
C PRO A 85 18.75 3.83 -7.30
N ASN A 86 19.29 4.81 -6.57
CA ASN A 86 20.52 4.57 -5.83
C ASN A 86 20.26 3.46 -4.78
N PRO A 87 21.03 2.36 -4.80
CA PRO A 87 20.76 1.20 -3.94
C PRO A 87 20.97 1.49 -2.45
N GLU A 88 21.90 2.37 -2.09
CA GLU A 88 22.18 2.75 -0.70
C GLU A 88 21.02 3.59 -0.14
N GLU A 89 20.51 4.52 -0.95
CA GLU A 89 19.35 5.33 -0.59
C GLU A 89 18.08 4.49 -0.41
N LEU A 90 17.81 3.59 -1.36
CA LEU A 90 16.66 2.69 -1.27
C LEU A 90 16.75 1.79 -0.04
N ALA A 91 17.94 1.24 0.24
CA ALA A 91 18.18 0.42 1.43
C ALA A 91 17.95 1.22 2.72
N ARG A 92 18.40 2.48 2.77
CA ARG A 92 18.16 3.38 3.92
C ARG A 92 16.67 3.62 4.14
N VAL A 93 15.93 4.02 3.10
CA VAL A 93 14.49 4.28 3.18
C VAL A 93 13.71 3.03 3.63
N LEU A 94 14.07 1.85 3.11
CA LEU A 94 13.51 0.57 3.54
C LEU A 94 13.78 0.30 5.03
N ALA A 95 15.05 0.42 5.46
CA ALA A 95 15.45 0.14 6.84
C ALA A 95 14.75 1.05 7.85
N GLU A 96 14.63 2.35 7.54
CA GLU A 96 13.89 3.31 8.38
C GLU A 96 12.41 2.94 8.51
N SER A 97 11.81 2.49 7.40
CA SER A 97 10.36 2.22 7.33
C SER A 97 9.94 0.95 8.07
N VAL A 98 10.86 -0.01 8.24
CA VAL A 98 10.63 -1.24 9.02
C VAL A 98 11.11 -1.13 10.47
N SER A 99 11.70 -0.01 10.87
CA SER A 99 12.21 0.19 12.22
C SER A 99 11.10 0.10 13.28
N ARG A 100 11.49 -0.25 14.52
CA ARG A 100 10.54 -0.43 15.63
C ARG A 100 9.91 0.88 16.10
N GLU A 101 10.57 2.00 15.84
CA GLU A 101 10.03 3.32 16.11
C GLU A 101 8.91 3.60 15.10
N LYS A 102 7.67 3.74 15.60
CA LYS A 102 6.53 4.02 14.74
C LYS A 102 6.64 5.46 14.22
N GLY A 103 7.13 5.59 12.99
CA GLY A 103 7.16 6.85 12.24
C GLY A 103 5.77 7.47 12.04
N VAL A 104 5.74 8.74 11.63
CA VAL A 104 4.50 9.50 11.40
C VAL A 104 3.61 8.80 10.38
N GLU A 105 4.21 8.24 9.33
CA GLU A 105 3.54 7.51 8.26
C GLU A 105 2.82 6.27 8.80
N ARG A 106 3.46 5.54 9.71
CA ARG A 106 2.86 4.34 10.32
C ARG A 106 1.70 4.68 11.24
N LYS A 107 1.73 5.83 11.91
CA LYS A 107 0.55 6.32 12.66
C LYS A 107 -0.56 6.71 11.70
N GLY A 108 -0.24 7.48 10.66
CA GLY A 108 -1.20 7.92 9.66
C GLY A 108 -1.90 6.76 8.93
N VAL A 109 -1.15 5.74 8.49
CA VAL A 109 -1.73 4.58 7.80
C VAL A 109 -2.62 3.75 8.74
N MET A 110 -2.34 3.70 10.04
CA MET A 110 -3.19 3.00 11.02
C MET A 110 -4.49 3.75 11.28
N GLU A 111 -4.49 5.08 11.31
CA GLU A 111 -5.71 5.87 11.37
C GLU A 111 -6.53 5.73 10.07
N LEU A 112 -5.87 5.75 8.92
CA LEU A 112 -6.53 5.54 7.63
C LEU A 112 -7.11 4.12 7.52
N ARG A 113 -6.39 3.11 8.01
CA ARG A 113 -6.90 1.73 8.14
C ARG A 113 -8.19 1.71 8.95
N LYS A 114 -8.19 2.38 10.12
CA LYS A 114 -9.35 2.42 11.00
C LYS A 114 -10.55 3.07 10.28
N ALA A 115 -10.34 4.22 9.65
CA ALA A 115 -11.37 4.92 8.90
C ALA A 115 -11.91 4.06 7.73
N ALA A 116 -11.02 3.39 6.98
CA ALA A 116 -11.42 2.50 5.89
C ALA A 116 -12.30 1.33 6.38
N LEU A 117 -11.91 0.69 7.49
CA LEU A 117 -12.70 -0.39 8.09
C LEU A 117 -14.04 0.11 8.66
N GLU A 118 -14.06 1.33 9.21
CA GLU A 118 -15.29 1.97 9.70
C GLU A 118 -16.24 2.38 8.57
N ALA A 119 -15.73 2.72 7.39
CA ALA A 119 -16.54 3.08 6.23
C ALA A 119 -17.26 1.87 5.61
N VAL A 120 -16.62 0.69 5.61
CA VAL A 120 -17.15 -0.52 4.93
C VAL A 120 -17.91 -1.48 5.84
N ARG A 121 -17.85 -1.29 7.17
CA ARG A 121 -18.64 -2.11 8.12
C ARG A 121 -20.14 -1.90 7.93
N GLU A 122 -20.93 -2.80 8.50
CA GLU A 122 -22.40 -2.63 8.56
C GLU A 122 -22.77 -1.28 9.20
N GLY A 123 -23.60 -0.51 8.47
CA GLY A 123 -23.98 0.86 8.84
C GLY A 123 -22.87 1.92 8.68
N GLY A 124 -21.74 1.57 8.06
CA GLY A 124 -20.69 2.52 7.67
C GLY A 124 -21.05 3.31 6.41
N SER A 125 -20.36 4.44 6.19
CA SER A 125 -20.71 5.37 5.11
C SER A 125 -20.69 4.73 3.72
N SER A 126 -19.61 4.02 3.36
CA SER A 126 -19.51 3.37 2.05
C SER A 126 -20.49 2.21 1.90
N ALA A 127 -20.81 1.50 3.00
CA ALA A 127 -21.85 0.47 2.96
C ALA A 127 -23.23 1.10 2.66
N GLN A 128 -23.56 2.21 3.32
CA GLN A 128 -24.81 2.95 3.11
C GLN A 128 -24.89 3.56 1.70
N ASP A 129 -23.80 4.14 1.19
CA ASP A 129 -23.75 4.69 -0.16
C ASP A 129 -23.99 3.60 -1.22
N MET A 130 -23.44 2.40 -1.01
CA MET A 130 -23.69 1.25 -1.88
C MET A 130 -25.14 0.76 -1.80
N GLU A 131 -25.74 0.71 -0.62
CA GLU A 131 -27.16 0.38 -0.46
C GLU A 131 -28.06 1.40 -1.17
N GLU A 132 -27.74 2.68 -1.06
CA GLU A 132 -28.48 3.75 -1.72
C GLU A 132 -28.34 3.67 -3.24
N MET A 133 -27.14 3.45 -3.76
CA MET A 133 -26.92 3.21 -5.19
C MET A 133 -27.77 2.04 -5.71
N VAL A 134 -27.82 0.93 -4.97
CA VAL A 134 -28.63 -0.24 -5.33
C VAL A 134 -30.12 0.11 -5.36
N LYS A 135 -30.63 0.86 -4.38
CA LYS A 135 -32.03 1.33 -4.37
C LYS A 135 -32.35 2.19 -5.59
N GLN A 136 -31.48 3.13 -5.93
CA GLN A 136 -31.68 4.01 -7.09
C GLN A 136 -31.74 3.22 -8.40
N LEU A 137 -30.87 2.21 -8.58
CA LEU A 137 -30.89 1.35 -9.75
C LEU A 137 -32.21 0.57 -9.86
N PHE A 138 -32.79 0.10 -8.76
CA PHE A 138 -34.10 -0.54 -8.77
C PHE A 138 -35.23 0.44 -9.09
N CYS A 139 -35.19 1.67 -8.58
CA CYS A 139 -36.17 2.71 -8.89
C CYS A 139 -36.13 3.15 -10.36
N MET A 140 -34.99 3.05 -11.04
CA MET A 140 -34.86 3.38 -12.47
C MET A 140 -35.41 2.31 -13.41
N GLN A 141 -35.73 1.10 -12.91
CA GLN A 141 -36.29 0.00 -13.70
C GLN A 141 -37.83 -0.08 -13.61
N ALA A 142 -38.46 0.77 -12.79
CA ALA A 142 -39.91 0.89 -12.62
C ALA A 142 -40.46 2.08 -13.40
#